data_AF-A0A5D3YI10-F1
#
_entry.id   AF-A0A5D3YI10-F1
#
_cell.length_a   1.000
_cell.length_b   1.000
_cell.length_c   1.000
_cell.angle_alpha   90.00
_cell.angle_beta   90.00
_cell.angle_gamma   90.00
#
_symmetry.space_group_name_H-M   'P 1'
#
loop_
_entity.id
_entity.type
_entity.pdbx_description
1 polymer ?
#
loop_
_entity_poly.entity_id
_entity_poly.type
_entity_poly.pdbx_seq_one_letter_code
_entity_poly.pdbx_strand_id
1 'polypeptide(L)' 'IQISMDGKGCYYDNIFVERLWRTVKYELLYTREFNNLKEIKQNLSTWFEWYNQERFHQSLDRLTPDEIYYSDPRIDRVA' A
#
# COMPACT_ATOMS: atom_id res chain seq x y z
N ILE A 1 -1.42 10.69 -19.10
CA ILE A 1 -1.76 10.48 -17.67
C ILE A 1 -2.96 11.37 -17.37
N GLN A 2 -4.10 10.80 -16.97
CA GLN A 2 -5.28 11.56 -16.53
C GLN A 2 -5.15 11.78 -15.02
N ILE A 3 -5.17 13.04 -14.58
CA ILE A 3 -5.11 13.39 -13.15
C ILE A 3 -6.52 13.83 -12.76
N SER A 4 -7.21 13.01 -11.97
CA SER A 4 -8.47 13.37 -11.33
C SER A 4 -8.22 13.61 -9.84
N MET A 5 -8.65 14.76 -9.33
CA MET A 5 -8.73 15.00 -7.88
C MET A 5 -10.13 14.61 -7.40
N ASP A 6 -10.23 14.10 -6.17
CA ASP A 6 -11.51 13.93 -5.51
C ASP A 6 -12.19 15.30 -5.34
N GLY A 7 -13.52 15.32 -5.45
CA GLY A 7 -14.29 16.50 -5.11
C GLY A 7 -14.16 16.77 -3.61
N LYS A 8 -14.08 18.05 -3.20
CA LYS A 8 -14.02 18.44 -1.78
C LYS A 8 -15.17 17.77 -1.00
N GLY A 9 -14.85 16.79 -0.15
CA GLY A 9 -15.82 16.01 0.65
C GLY A 9 -16.07 14.56 0.18
N CYS A 10 -15.45 14.10 -0.92
CA CYS A 10 -15.53 12.72 -1.39
C CYS A 10 -14.38 11.86 -0.87
N TYR A 11 -14.43 11.52 0.43
CA TYR A 11 -13.35 10.77 1.10
C TYR A 11 -13.19 9.31 0.62
N TYR A 12 -14.19 8.75 -0.07
CA TYR A 12 -14.25 7.31 -0.42
C TYR A 12 -13.04 6.82 -1.20
N ASP A 13 -12.53 7.61 -2.15
CA ASP A 13 -11.38 7.25 -2.96
C ASP A 13 -10.08 7.21 -2.13
N ASN A 14 -10.01 8.01 -1.06
CA ASN A 14 -8.83 8.10 -0.20
C ASN A 14 -8.81 7.08 0.96
N ILE A 15 -9.95 6.45 1.30
CA ILE A 15 -10.08 5.53 2.45
C ILE A 15 -9.00 4.43 2.42
N PHE A 16 -8.76 3.86 1.24
CA PHE A 16 -7.79 2.77 1.09
C PHE A 16 -6.36 3.24 1.36
N VAL A 17 -5.98 4.38 0.80
CA VAL A 17 -4.66 4.99 0.96
C VAL A 17 -4.45 5.44 2.41
N GLU A 18 -5.46 6.04 3.04
CA GLU A 18 -5.41 6.42 4.46
C GLU A 18 -5.21 5.22 5.38
N ARG A 19 -5.94 4.12 5.13
CA ARG A 19 -5.82 2.88 5.91
C ARG A 19 -4.42 2.26 5.76
N LEU A 20 -3.88 2.26 4.54
CA LEU A 20 -2.51 1.80 4.28
C LEU A 20 -1.51 2.63 5.09
N TRP A 21 -1.57 3.96 4.97
CA TRP A 21 -0.65 4.85 5.69
C TRP A 21 -0.78 4.79 7.20
N ARG A 22 -1.98 4.54 7.73
CA ARG A 22 -2.16 4.26 9.16
C ARG A 22 -1.37 3.01 9.55
N THR A 23 -1.49 1.92 8.80
CA THR A 23 -0.78 0.67 9.09
C THR A 23 0.74 0.86 9.06
N VAL A 24 1.26 1.51 8.00
CA VAL A 24 2.70 1.83 7.87
C VAL A 24 3.20 2.64 9.08
N LYS A 25 2.45 3.66 9.49
CA LYS A 25 2.85 4.52 10.60
C LYS A 25 2.96 3.75 11.92
N TYR A 26 1.93 2.96 12.24
CA TYR A 26 1.89 2.24 13.51
C TYR A 26 2.89 1.08 13.55
N GLU A 27 3.00 0.29 12.48
CA GLU A 27 3.83 -0.91 12.49
C GLU A 27 5.31 -0.62 12.23
N LEU A 28 5.64 0.40 11.42
CA LEU A 28 7.02 0.71 11.05
C LEU A 28 7.52 2.00 11.71
N LEU A 29 6.85 3.13 11.44
CA LEU A 29 7.43 4.45 11.73
C LEU A 29 7.40 4.82 13.22
N TYR A 30 6.38 4.40 13.96
CA TYR A 30 6.26 4.69 15.39
C TYR A 30 6.94 3.63 16.26
N THR A 31 7.27 2.47 15.70
CA THR A 31 7.90 1.37 16.44
C THR A 31 9.43 1.43 16.38
N ARG A 32 10.00 2.19 15.43
CA ARG A 32 11.45 2.25 15.19
C ARG A 32 11.96 3.67 15.26
N GLU A 33 13.18 3.82 15.77
CA GLU A 33 13.95 5.05 15.63
C GLU A 33 14.81 4.99 14.37
N PHE A 34 14.97 6.11 13.69
CA PHE A 34 15.74 6.21 12.46
C PHE A 34 16.77 7.33 12.58
N ASN A 35 17.96 7.09 12.04
CA ASN A 35 19.06 8.04 12.13
C ASN A 35 19.06 9.04 10.96
N ASN A 36 18.49 8.65 9.82
CA ASN A 36 18.47 9.48 8.61
C ASN A 36 17.34 9.07 7.64
N LEU A 37 17.07 9.97 6.69
CA LEU A 37 16.03 9.76 5.67
C LEU A 37 16.32 8.59 4.71
N LYS A 38 17.59 8.25 4.47
CA LYS A 38 17.94 7.13 3.57
C LYS A 38 17.49 5.80 4.19
N GLU A 39 17.73 5.63 5.48
CA GLU A 39 17.30 4.48 6.27
C GLU A 39 15.78 4.32 6.25
N ILE A 40 15.03 5.42 6.44
CA ILE A 40 13.56 5.41 6.37
C ILE A 40 13.09 4.93 4.99
N LYS A 41 13.67 5.45 3.91
CA LYS A 41 13.30 5.04 2.54
C LYS A 41 13.56 3.56 2.28
N GLN A 42 14.70 3.04 2.75
CA GLN A 42 15.03 1.63 2.60
C GLN A 42 14.05 0.75 3.38
N ASN A 43 13.78 1.10 4.64
CA ASN A 43 12.83 0.35 5.46
C ASN A 43 11.40 0.40 4.89
N LEU A 44 10.96 1.54 4.38
CA LEU A 44 9.67 1.66 3.70
C LEU A 44 9.61 0.77 2.47
N SER A 45 10.65 0.76 1.63
CA SER A 45 10.71 -0.11 0.45
C SER A 45 10.56 -1.58 0.82
N THR A 46 11.35 -2.05 1.79
CA THR A 46 11.27 -3.43 2.28
C THR A 46 9.90 -3.73 2.90
N TRP A 47 9.33 -2.80 3.66
CA TRP A 47 8.03 -2.98 4.27
C TRP A 47 6.92 -3.11 3.22
N PHE A 48 6.95 -2.28 2.17
CA PHE A 48 5.97 -2.37 1.08
C PHE A 48 6.12 -3.63 0.23
N GLU A 49 7.35 -4.07 -0.01
CA GLU A 49 7.62 -5.35 -0.69
C GLU A 49 6.98 -6.51 0.08
N TRP A 50 7.25 -6.61 1.38
CA TRP A 50 6.62 -7.60 2.25
C TRP A 50 5.09 -7.46 2.31
N TYR A 51 4.56 -6.24 2.42
CA TYR A 51 3.12 -5.99 2.46
C TYR A 51 2.41 -6.48 1.18
N ASN A 52 3.02 -6.27 0.03
CA ASN A 52 2.44 -6.62 -1.27
C ASN A 52 2.60 -8.11 -1.62
N GLN A 53 3.72 -8.73 -1.23
CA GLN A 53 4.09 -10.07 -1.69
C GLN A 53 3.84 -11.18 -0.66
N GLU A 54 3.86 -10.86 0.64
CA GLU A 54 3.87 -11.88 1.69
C GLU A 54 2.73 -11.73 2.71
N ARG A 55 2.20 -10.52 2.89
CA ARG A 55 1.14 -10.28 3.88
C ARG A 55 -0.21 -10.75 3.37
N PHE A 56 -0.81 -11.72 4.07
CA PHE A 56 -2.19 -12.13 3.80
C PHE A 56 -3.20 -11.14 4.37
N HIS A 57 -4.22 -10.80 3.57
CA HIS A 57 -5.30 -9.92 3.99
C HIS A 57 -6.63 -10.68 4.09
N GLN A 58 -7.29 -10.62 5.25
CA GLN A 58 -8.60 -11.24 5.44
C GLN A 58 -9.66 -10.70 4.46
N SER A 59 -9.58 -9.41 4.11
CA SER A 59 -10.46 -8.79 3.13
C SER A 59 -10.18 -9.21 1.69
N LEU A 60 -9.06 -9.89 1.44
CA LEU A 60 -8.65 -10.41 0.13
C LEU A 60 -8.66 -11.95 0.14
N ASP A 61 -9.56 -12.57 0.91
CA ASP A 61 -9.66 -14.03 1.03
C ASP A 61 -8.36 -14.74 1.43
N ARG A 62 -7.53 -14.07 2.24
CA ARG A 62 -6.18 -14.51 2.63
C ARG A 62 -5.21 -14.62 1.45
N LEU A 63 -5.37 -13.81 0.42
CA LEU A 63 -4.39 -13.58 -0.62
C LEU A 63 -3.59 -12.31 -0.33
N THR A 64 -2.47 -12.16 -1.01
CA THR A 64 -1.62 -10.97 -0.98
C THR A 64 -2.11 -9.94 -2.00
N PRO A 65 -1.79 -8.64 -1.80
CA PRO A 65 -2.16 -7.60 -2.75
C PRO A 65 -1.68 -7.89 -4.19
N ASP A 66 -0.46 -8.43 -4.35
CA ASP A 66 0.09 -8.77 -5.67
C ASP A 66 -0.68 -9.92 -6.31
N GLU A 67 -1.05 -10.96 -5.56
CA GLU A 67 -1.85 -12.07 -6.09
C GLU A 67 -3.18 -11.57 -6.66
N ILE A 68 -3.88 -10.66 -5.97
CA ILE A 68 -5.14 -10.08 -6.47
C ILE A 68 -4.89 -9.18 -7.68
N TYR A 69 -3.85 -8.35 -7.64
CA TYR A 69 -3.58 -7.39 -8.70
C TYR A 69 -3.19 -8.07 -10.02
N TYR A 70 -2.29 -9.06 -9.96
CA TYR A 70 -1.81 -9.78 -11.14
C TYR A 70 -2.75 -10.91 -11.59
N SER A 71 -3.68 -11.37 -10.75
CA SER A 71 -4.72 -12.31 -11.20
C SER A 71 -5.87 -11.62 -11.93
N ASP A 72 -5.93 -10.28 -11.93
CA ASP A 72 -6.98 -9.54 -12.61
C ASP A 72 -6.75 -9.49 -14.14
N PRO A 73 -7.60 -10.14 -14.95
CA PRO A 73 -7.43 -10.20 -16.41
C PRO A 73 -7.64 -8.84 -17.11
N ARG A 74 -7.96 -7.77 -16.37
CA ARG A 74 -7.99 -6.39 -16.86
C ARG A 74 -6.59 -5.75 -16.85
N ILE A 75 -5.69 -6.20 -15.97
CA ILE A 75 -4.33 -5.69 -15.83
C ILE A 75 -3.42 -6.29 -16.91
N ASP A 76 -3.56 -7.59 -17.22
CA ASP A 76 -2.79 -8.29 -18.26
C ASP A 76 -2.93 -7.72 -19.68
N ARG A 77 -3.97 -6.91 -19.94
CA ARG A 77 -4.20 -6.29 -21.26
C ARG A 77 -3.50 -4.96 -21.44
N VAL A 78 -2.84 -4.47 -20.40
CA VAL A 78 -2.23 -3.12 -20.35
C VAL A 78 -0.71 -3.17 -20.15
N ALA A 79 -0.15 -4.36 -19.90
CA ALA A 79 1.29 -4.63 -19.86
C ALA A 79 1.82 -4.99 -21.25
#